data_AF-A0A4W5K501-F1
#
_entry.id   AF-A0A4W5K501-F1
#
_cell.length_a   1.000
_cell.length_b   1.000
_cell.length_c   1.000
_cell.angle_alpha   90.00
_cell.angle_beta   90.00
_cell.angle_gamma   90.00
#
_symmetry.space_group_name_H-M   'P 1'
#
loop_
_entity.id
_entity.type
_entity.pdbx_description
1 polymer ?
#
loop_
_entity_poly.entity_id
_entity_poly.type
_entity_poly.pdbx_seq_one_letter_code
_entity_poly.pdbx_strand_id
1 'polypeptide(L)'
;MERICLGKTASKAVDDYLEYRRIVGEDDGGRLFSSEEYEEYKRTVFPQRLHNRLYVSFGVPGGIDCKLIGPETPCFCTHRYKQHQTDFEEVPLERPIALPCRVQGCRCLAFQYVHRNGTQPVRCRCKHSAYDHSETTEHLCGKCSSCTGFRSPYSCGCGQPSSAHQTLVETKAEREAQGRPVGRDVPYAAMGGLTGFSSLADGYLRLDDSGAGVPSLSVLSSQQPGAFQEHVFEKALGPAAASGPAAASGPAAASGPAAASGPAAASGSAAASRPTEESSVTSVTRTLSDLSTREEEDMAYFERRYQERMKADKMAFKQKASSSRGRPSTKPTTFLSSKKPTKQPTKSFTKLEKRTNS
;
A
#
# COMPACT_ATOMS: atom_id res chain seq x y z
N MET A 1 2.67 25.55 -18.23
CA MET A 1 3.72 24.65 -17.70
C MET A 1 4.57 24.21 -18.85
N GLU A 2 5.84 24.60 -18.88
CA GLU A 2 6.80 24.06 -19.85
C GLU A 2 7.11 22.61 -19.47
N ARG A 3 7.13 21.70 -20.44
CA ARG A 3 7.53 20.31 -20.20
C ARG A 3 9.05 20.24 -20.23
N ILE A 4 9.65 20.04 -19.06
CA ILE A 4 11.09 19.72 -18.93
C ILE A 4 11.29 18.31 -19.50
N CYS A 5 11.79 18.22 -20.72
CA CYS A 5 12.11 16.95 -21.37
C CYS A 5 13.57 16.56 -21.07
N LEU A 6 13.76 15.58 -20.18
CA LEU A 6 15.08 15.02 -19.89
C LEU A 6 15.51 14.01 -20.96
N GLY A 7 16.81 14.00 -21.30
CA GLY A 7 17.39 12.94 -22.13
C GLY A 7 17.50 11.61 -21.39
N LYS A 8 17.62 10.49 -22.10
CA LYS A 8 17.67 9.13 -21.53
C LYS A 8 18.78 8.91 -20.49
N THR A 9 19.91 9.63 -20.63
CA THR A 9 21.01 9.61 -19.65
C THR A 9 20.68 10.41 -18.40
N ALA A 10 20.00 11.55 -18.56
CA ALA A 10 19.55 12.39 -17.45
C ALA A 10 18.41 11.73 -16.65
N SER A 11 17.50 10.97 -17.30
CA SER A 11 16.51 10.17 -16.57
C SER A 11 17.17 9.09 -15.73
N LYS A 12 18.15 8.35 -16.29
CA LYS A 12 18.89 7.34 -15.52
C LYS A 12 19.59 7.96 -14.31
N ALA A 13 20.28 9.10 -14.46
CA ALA A 13 20.93 9.78 -13.34
C ALA A 13 19.94 10.21 -12.23
N VAL A 14 18.70 10.56 -12.59
CA VAL A 14 17.63 10.82 -11.61
C VAL A 14 17.18 9.54 -10.92
N ASP A 15 17.00 8.44 -11.65
CA ASP A 15 16.62 7.14 -11.08
C ASP A 15 17.70 6.58 -10.14
N ASP A 16 18.97 6.66 -10.54
CA ASP A 16 20.15 6.27 -9.74
C ASP A 16 20.21 7.09 -8.43
N TYR A 17 19.95 8.42 -8.48
CA TYR A 17 19.89 9.29 -7.30
C TYR A 17 18.67 9.00 -6.40
N LEU A 18 17.53 8.60 -6.97
CA LEU A 18 16.37 8.16 -6.18
C LEU A 18 16.60 6.79 -5.53
N GLU A 19 17.34 5.88 -6.17
CA GLU A 19 17.80 4.64 -5.55
C GLU A 19 18.76 4.92 -4.39
N TYR A 20 19.78 5.76 -4.62
CA TYR A 20 20.71 6.24 -3.60
C TYR A 20 19.95 6.78 -2.39
N ARG A 21 19.01 7.70 -2.58
CA ARG A 21 18.23 8.30 -1.50
C ARG A 21 17.31 7.31 -0.77
N ARG A 22 16.87 6.22 -1.41
CA ARG A 22 16.11 5.13 -0.75
C ARG A 22 17.02 4.19 0.04
N ILE A 23 18.26 4.00 -0.41
CA ILE A 23 19.25 3.15 0.25
C ILE A 23 19.90 3.89 1.42
N VAL A 24 20.48 5.07 1.22
CA VAL A 24 21.22 5.80 2.26
C VAL A 24 20.30 6.61 3.17
N GLY A 25 19.10 6.99 2.69
CA GLY A 25 18.09 7.67 3.49
C GLY A 25 18.51 9.08 3.89
N GLU A 26 19.08 9.22 5.09
CA GLU A 26 19.67 10.45 5.63
C GLU A 26 21.00 10.18 6.39
N ASP A 27 21.61 8.99 6.23
CA ASP A 27 22.90 8.62 6.85
C ASP A 27 24.08 9.46 6.34
N ASP A 28 23.94 10.09 5.16
CA ASP A 28 24.91 10.99 4.50
C ASP A 28 25.38 12.18 5.35
N GLY A 29 24.64 12.53 6.42
CA GLY A 29 24.87 13.77 7.18
C GLY A 29 24.71 15.05 6.34
N GLY A 30 24.14 14.95 5.13
CA GLY A 30 24.01 16.05 4.16
C GLY A 30 25.12 16.12 3.09
N ARG A 31 26.11 15.22 3.08
CA ARG A 31 27.15 15.12 2.03
C ARG A 31 26.98 13.84 1.24
N LEU A 32 26.76 13.96 -0.07
CA LEU A 32 26.72 12.80 -0.97
C LEU A 32 28.04 12.03 -0.91
N PHE A 33 27.95 10.71 -0.76
CA PHE A 33 29.05 9.78 -0.89
C PHE A 33 29.61 9.77 -2.31
N SER A 34 30.90 9.49 -2.42
CA SER A 34 31.53 9.02 -3.66
C SER A 34 30.99 7.64 -4.05
N SER A 35 31.24 7.25 -5.31
CA SER A 35 30.82 5.94 -5.81
C SER A 35 31.43 4.77 -5.02
N GLU A 36 32.67 4.92 -4.58
CA GLU A 36 33.41 3.90 -3.82
C GLU A 36 32.83 3.76 -2.40
N GLU A 37 32.67 4.87 -1.66
CA GLU A 37 32.02 4.90 -0.34
C GLU A 37 30.59 4.32 -0.40
N TYR A 38 29.84 4.57 -1.47
CA TYR A 38 28.49 4.04 -1.65
C TYR A 38 28.47 2.53 -1.92
N GLU A 39 29.42 1.99 -2.68
CA GLU A 39 29.54 0.54 -2.90
C GLU A 39 29.94 -0.21 -1.62
N GLU A 40 30.84 0.35 -0.82
CA GLU A 40 31.20 -0.19 0.49
C GLU A 40 30.01 -0.15 1.46
N TYR A 41 29.27 0.97 1.52
CA TYR A 41 28.03 1.09 2.28
C TYR A 41 26.99 0.04 1.87
N LYS A 42 26.81 -0.23 0.56
CA LYS A 42 25.92 -1.31 0.09
C LYS A 42 26.37 -2.67 0.65
N ARG A 43 27.67 -2.98 0.62
CA ARG A 43 28.20 -4.29 1.05
C ARG A 43 28.02 -4.55 2.54
N THR A 44 28.10 -3.52 3.38
CA THR A 44 27.91 -3.63 4.84
C THR A 44 26.44 -3.60 5.23
N VAL A 45 25.66 -2.65 4.70
CA VAL A 45 24.30 -2.35 5.17
C VAL A 45 23.24 -3.28 4.56
N PHE A 46 23.43 -3.77 3.32
CA PHE A 46 22.45 -4.67 2.69
C PHE A 46 22.24 -5.97 3.48
N PRO A 47 23.28 -6.76 3.84
CA PRO A 47 23.06 -7.98 4.60
C PRO A 47 22.41 -7.69 5.96
N GLN A 48 22.84 -6.65 6.68
CA GLN A 48 22.25 -6.24 7.95
C GLN A 48 20.74 -5.95 7.81
N ARG A 49 20.35 -5.11 6.84
CA ARG A 49 18.93 -4.75 6.63
C ARG A 49 18.07 -5.89 6.09
N LEU A 50 18.63 -6.86 5.37
CA LEU A 50 17.88 -8.02 4.89
C LEU A 50 17.57 -9.01 6.02
N HIS A 51 18.48 -9.18 6.98
CA HIS A 51 18.26 -10.08 8.14
C HIS A 51 17.48 -9.39 9.27
N ASN A 52 17.90 -8.18 9.66
CA ASN A 52 17.40 -7.47 10.85
C ASN A 52 16.31 -6.44 10.51
N ARG A 53 15.55 -6.64 9.44
CA ARG A 53 14.47 -5.74 9.07
C ARG A 53 13.39 -5.70 10.16
N LEU A 54 13.21 -4.52 10.75
CA LEU A 54 12.10 -4.25 11.68
C LEU A 54 10.81 -3.92 10.92
N TYR A 55 9.75 -4.63 11.28
CA TYR A 55 8.39 -4.36 10.84
C TYR A 55 7.69 -3.52 11.90
N VAL A 56 7.29 -2.31 11.53
CA VAL A 56 6.65 -1.37 12.45
C VAL A 56 5.22 -1.10 12.01
N SER A 57 4.29 -1.43 12.89
CA SER A 57 2.88 -1.15 12.70
C SER A 57 2.34 -0.32 13.87
N PHE A 58 1.16 0.24 13.67
CA PHE A 58 0.43 0.96 14.68
C PHE A 58 -1.02 0.50 14.66
N GLY A 59 -1.47 -0.10 15.75
CA GLY A 59 -2.74 -0.83 15.81
C GLY A 59 -3.08 -1.19 17.24
N VAL A 60 -4.19 -1.90 17.40
CA VAL A 60 -4.57 -2.48 18.70
C VAL A 60 -3.86 -3.84 18.81
N PRO A 61 -3.14 -4.14 19.91
CA PRO A 61 -2.51 -5.45 20.10
C PRO A 61 -3.52 -6.60 19.96
N GLY A 62 -3.19 -7.60 19.15
CA GLY A 62 -4.10 -8.71 18.80
C GLY A 62 -5.21 -8.36 17.78
N GLY A 63 -5.26 -7.12 17.30
CA GLY A 63 -6.17 -6.66 16.24
C GLY A 63 -5.47 -6.34 14.93
N ILE A 64 -6.09 -5.47 14.13
CA ILE A 64 -5.60 -5.08 12.79
C ILE A 64 -4.51 -4.00 12.89
N ASP A 65 -3.55 -4.03 11.95
CA ASP A 65 -2.55 -2.97 11.80
C ASP A 65 -3.21 -1.73 11.18
N CYS A 66 -3.73 -0.85 12.03
CA CYS A 66 -4.50 0.33 11.64
C CYS A 66 -3.68 1.30 10.78
N LYS A 67 -2.37 1.40 11.00
CA LYS A 67 -1.42 2.02 10.08
C LYS A 67 -0.12 1.23 10.03
N LEU A 68 0.45 1.07 8.83
CA LEU A 68 1.82 0.56 8.67
C LEU A 68 2.78 1.75 8.57
N ILE A 69 3.87 1.68 9.33
CA ILE A 69 4.86 2.75 9.47
C ILE A 69 5.90 2.57 8.37
N GLY A 70 6.26 3.68 7.74
CA GLY A 70 7.24 3.73 6.64
C GLY A 70 8.18 4.94 6.78
N PRO A 71 9.21 5.05 5.92
CA PRO A 71 10.36 5.93 6.16
C PRO A 71 9.98 7.42 6.28
N GLU A 72 8.91 7.83 5.61
CA GLU A 72 8.41 9.20 5.55
C GLU A 72 7.29 9.50 6.57
N THR A 73 6.90 8.52 7.40
CA THR A 73 5.88 8.74 8.44
C THR A 73 6.46 9.50 9.64
N PRO A 74 5.77 10.53 10.19
CA PRO A 74 6.26 11.31 11.30
C PRO A 74 6.02 10.62 12.65
N CYS A 75 7.00 10.72 13.53
CA CYS A 75 6.93 10.42 14.95
C CYS A 75 6.22 11.53 15.72
N PHE A 76 5.91 11.28 17.00
CA PHE A 76 5.50 12.27 17.99
C PHE A 76 6.42 13.50 18.01
N CYS A 77 7.75 13.28 17.96
CA CYS A 77 8.78 14.33 17.94
C CYS A 77 8.91 15.08 16.59
N THR A 78 7.91 14.99 15.70
CA THR A 78 7.87 15.56 14.34
C THR A 78 8.83 14.92 13.32
N HIS A 79 9.94 14.36 13.77
CA HIS A 79 10.93 13.69 12.93
C HIS A 79 10.40 12.42 12.27
N ARG A 80 10.96 12.08 11.11
CA ARG A 80 10.51 10.96 10.26
C ARG A 80 11.04 9.63 10.77
N TYR A 81 10.37 8.53 10.45
CA TYR A 81 10.79 7.18 10.86
C TYR A 81 12.25 6.87 10.46
N LYS A 82 12.67 7.26 9.25
CA LYS A 82 14.07 7.15 8.78
C LYS A 82 15.11 7.98 9.54
N GLN A 83 14.67 8.91 10.40
CA GLN A 83 15.51 9.71 11.29
C GLN A 83 15.63 9.10 12.68
N HIS A 84 15.07 7.91 12.90
CA HIS A 84 15.22 7.11 14.11
C HIS A 84 16.17 5.95 13.83
N GLN A 85 16.72 5.34 14.89
CA GLN A 85 17.53 4.14 14.76
C GLN A 85 16.64 2.96 14.38
N THR A 86 16.70 2.54 13.11
CA THR A 86 15.96 1.37 12.58
C THR A 86 16.86 0.17 12.31
N ASP A 87 18.16 0.41 12.19
CA ASP A 87 19.13 -0.58 11.78
C ASP A 87 19.92 -1.03 13.02
N PHE A 88 19.96 -2.34 13.24
CA PHE A 88 20.59 -3.00 14.38
C PHE A 88 21.43 -4.17 13.87
N GLU A 89 22.59 -4.41 14.49
CA GLU A 89 23.43 -5.58 14.19
C GLU A 89 22.86 -6.86 14.81
N GLU A 90 22.31 -6.75 16.02
CA GLU A 90 21.49 -7.75 16.68
C GLU A 90 20.23 -7.07 17.20
N VAL A 91 19.06 -7.62 16.91
CA VAL A 91 17.79 -7.01 17.34
C VAL A 91 17.57 -7.29 18.84
N PRO A 92 17.30 -6.27 19.68
CA PRO A 92 17.02 -6.49 21.10
C PRO A 92 15.85 -7.44 21.35
N LEU A 93 16.07 -8.42 22.24
CA LEU A 93 15.03 -9.37 22.66
C LEU A 93 13.98 -8.73 23.60
N GLU A 94 14.36 -7.66 24.30
CA GLU A 94 13.45 -6.93 25.18
C GLU A 94 12.38 -6.16 24.40
N ARG A 95 11.14 -6.21 24.90
CA ARG A 95 9.98 -5.56 24.28
C ARG A 95 9.41 -4.46 25.17
N PRO A 96 9.04 -3.29 24.61
CA PRO A 96 9.12 -2.90 23.20
C PRO A 96 10.55 -2.49 22.76
N ILE A 97 10.91 -2.75 21.50
CA ILE A 97 12.20 -2.32 20.94
C ILE A 97 12.23 -0.79 20.88
N ALA A 98 13.21 -0.19 21.55
CA ALA A 98 13.41 1.26 21.54
C ALA A 98 14.02 1.70 20.20
N LEU A 99 13.36 2.65 19.52
CA LEU A 99 13.82 3.26 18.28
C LEU A 99 14.10 4.75 18.54
N PRO A 100 15.26 5.11 19.13
CA PRO A 100 15.58 6.49 19.48
C PRO A 100 15.79 7.38 18.25
N CYS A 101 15.51 8.67 18.38
CA CYS A 101 15.72 9.63 17.29
C CYS A 101 17.21 10.02 17.18
N ARG A 102 17.75 10.05 15.96
CA ARG A 102 19.15 10.40 15.65
C ARG A 102 19.36 11.89 15.36
N VAL A 103 18.29 12.71 15.36
CA VAL A 103 18.39 14.15 15.09
C VAL A 103 18.99 14.87 16.30
N GLN A 104 19.99 15.72 16.03
CA GLN A 104 20.72 16.46 17.07
C GLN A 104 19.76 17.32 17.92
N GLY A 105 19.78 17.11 19.24
CA GLY A 105 18.94 17.85 20.20
C GLY A 105 17.57 17.23 20.50
N CYS A 106 17.11 16.25 19.72
CA CYS A 106 15.89 15.49 19.97
C CYS A 106 16.07 14.57 21.21
N ARG A 107 15.04 14.43 22.04
CA ARG A 107 15.05 13.57 23.26
C ARG A 107 14.10 12.37 23.16
N CYS A 108 13.62 12.07 21.95
CA CYS A 108 12.71 10.97 21.69
C CYS A 108 13.43 9.61 21.79
N LEU A 109 13.01 8.78 22.76
CA LEU A 109 13.62 7.47 23.06
C LEU A 109 13.05 6.32 22.22
N ALA A 110 11.82 6.44 21.73
CA ALA A 110 11.15 5.42 20.93
C ALA A 110 10.20 6.05 19.93
N PHE A 111 10.18 5.52 18.70
CA PHE A 111 9.24 5.95 17.68
C PHE A 111 7.79 5.67 18.13
N GLN A 112 6.98 6.73 18.20
CA GLN A 112 5.56 6.64 18.52
C GLN A 112 4.75 7.38 17.45
N TYR A 113 3.83 6.68 16.80
CA TYR A 113 2.93 7.29 15.82
C TYR A 113 1.72 7.96 16.49
N VAL A 114 1.36 9.14 15.98
CA VAL A 114 0.14 9.86 16.38
C VAL A 114 -0.82 9.88 15.19
N HIS A 115 -2.07 9.49 15.44
CA HIS A 115 -3.15 9.58 14.45
C HIS A 115 -3.21 10.97 13.78
N ARG A 116 -3.50 11.00 12.48
CA ARG A 116 -3.68 12.23 11.71
C ARG A 116 -5.10 12.29 11.15
N ASN A 117 -5.70 13.46 11.19
CA ASN A 117 -6.96 13.75 10.52
C ASN A 117 -6.66 14.64 9.31
N GLY A 118 -6.57 14.03 8.12
CA GLY A 118 -6.03 14.67 6.92
C GLY A 118 -4.58 15.11 7.15
N THR A 119 -4.32 16.41 6.99
CA THR A 119 -2.96 16.97 7.13
C THR A 119 -2.53 17.19 8.58
N GLN A 120 -3.45 17.33 9.54
CA GLN A 120 -3.14 17.71 10.93
C GLN A 120 -3.08 16.49 11.86
N PRO A 121 -2.18 16.44 12.85
CA PRO A 121 -2.25 15.45 13.92
C PRO A 121 -3.51 15.66 14.77
N VAL A 122 -4.03 14.58 15.37
CA VAL A 122 -5.16 14.69 16.31
C VAL A 122 -4.77 15.52 17.54
N ARG A 123 -5.73 16.25 18.09
CA ARG A 123 -5.51 17.12 19.26
C ARG A 123 -5.63 16.33 20.56
N CYS A 124 -4.86 16.73 21.56
CA CYS A 124 -5.01 16.24 22.93
C CYS A 124 -6.34 16.72 23.54
N ARG A 125 -6.79 16.07 24.63
CA ARG A 125 -7.93 16.52 25.45
C ARG A 125 -7.79 17.96 25.96
N CYS A 126 -6.57 18.45 26.16
CA CYS A 126 -6.28 19.85 26.47
C CYS A 126 -6.44 20.82 25.27
N LYS A 127 -6.93 20.34 24.12
CA LYS A 127 -7.12 21.05 22.84
C LYS A 127 -5.84 21.48 22.10
N HIS A 128 -4.66 21.29 22.70
CA HIS A 128 -3.37 21.54 22.05
C HIS A 128 -2.97 20.41 21.08
N SER A 129 -2.03 20.70 20.18
CA SER A 129 -1.50 19.75 19.21
C SER A 129 -0.51 18.76 19.85
N ALA A 130 -0.21 17.65 19.20
CA ALA A 130 0.83 16.72 19.67
C ALA A 130 2.19 17.42 19.85
N TYR A 131 2.53 18.37 18.96
CA TYR A 131 3.78 19.13 18.97
C TYR A 131 3.91 20.12 20.15
N ASP A 132 2.81 20.41 20.84
CA ASP A 132 2.81 21.23 22.06
C ASP A 132 3.11 20.42 23.33
N HIS A 133 3.49 19.14 23.18
CA HIS A 133 3.82 18.21 24.26
C HIS A 133 5.26 17.72 24.13
N SER A 134 5.87 17.32 25.25
CA SER A 134 7.25 16.86 25.27
C SER A 134 7.46 15.54 24.51
N GLU A 135 8.66 15.37 23.97
CA GLU A 135 9.11 14.15 23.29
C GLU A 135 9.43 13.00 24.26
N THR A 136 9.45 13.30 25.56
CA THR A 136 9.64 12.32 26.64
C THR A 136 8.43 11.41 26.79
N THR A 137 8.62 10.24 27.40
CA THR A 137 7.60 9.19 27.60
C THR A 137 6.30 9.66 28.27
N GLU A 138 6.36 10.71 29.09
CA GLU A 138 5.19 11.29 29.76
C GLU A 138 4.36 12.22 28.87
N HIS A 139 4.92 12.70 27.76
CA HIS A 139 4.27 13.59 26.79
C HIS A 139 3.51 14.77 27.44
N LEU A 140 4.15 15.47 28.37
CA LEU A 140 3.56 16.58 29.13
C LEU A 140 3.35 17.81 28.24
N CYS A 141 2.23 18.53 28.41
CA CYS A 141 1.94 19.69 27.59
C CYS A 141 2.70 20.94 28.06
N GLY A 142 3.49 21.55 27.19
CA GLY A 142 4.20 22.81 27.49
C GLY A 142 3.28 24.03 27.60
N LYS A 143 2.02 23.94 27.14
CA LYS A 143 1.04 25.05 27.14
C LYS A 143 0.04 25.01 28.30
N CYS A 144 -0.06 23.92 29.05
CA CYS A 144 -1.00 23.82 30.17
C CYS A 144 -0.57 22.80 31.23
N SER A 145 -0.70 23.18 32.50
CA SER A 145 -0.30 22.38 33.66
C SER A 145 -1.28 21.27 34.05
N SER A 146 -2.51 21.29 33.54
CA SER A 146 -3.54 20.27 33.82
C SER A 146 -3.47 19.03 32.92
N CYS A 147 -2.52 18.97 31.98
CA CYS A 147 -2.34 17.86 31.07
C CYS A 147 -1.26 16.88 31.58
N THR A 148 -1.68 15.71 32.05
CA THR A 148 -0.80 14.65 32.57
C THR A 148 -0.20 13.75 31.47
N GLY A 149 -0.28 14.16 30.20
CA GLY A 149 0.17 13.39 29.05
C GLY A 149 -0.76 13.45 27.85
N PHE A 150 -0.22 13.25 26.65
CA PHE A 150 -0.98 13.29 25.40
C PHE A 150 -2.05 12.18 25.33
N ARG A 151 -3.32 12.57 25.38
CA ARG A 151 -4.47 11.66 25.18
C ARG A 151 -5.48 12.36 24.27
N SER A 152 -5.77 11.79 23.11
CA SER A 152 -6.75 12.35 22.17
C SER A 152 -8.13 11.68 22.33
N PRO A 153 -9.25 12.41 22.12
CA PRO A 153 -10.59 11.81 22.07
C PRO A 153 -10.91 11.17 20.70
N TYR A 154 -9.91 11.00 19.84
CA TYR A 154 -10.09 10.47 18.48
C TYR A 154 -10.37 8.96 18.49
N SER A 155 -11.36 8.56 17.69
CA SER A 155 -11.66 7.17 17.31
C SER A 155 -11.02 6.83 15.98
N CYS A 156 -10.27 5.73 15.91
CA CYS A 156 -9.70 5.23 14.68
C CYS A 156 -10.77 4.60 13.77
N GLY A 157 -10.49 4.47 12.48
CA GLY A 157 -11.38 3.81 11.50
C GLY A 157 -11.68 2.33 11.81
N CYS A 158 -10.86 1.68 12.64
CA CYS A 158 -11.14 0.34 13.20
C CYS A 158 -12.20 0.32 14.32
N GLY A 159 -12.77 1.48 14.69
CA GLY A 159 -13.76 1.64 15.76
C GLY A 159 -13.17 1.80 17.17
N GLN A 160 -11.87 1.54 17.37
CA GLN A 160 -11.23 1.62 18.68
C GLN A 160 -10.68 3.03 18.99
N PRO A 161 -10.64 3.45 20.26
CA PRO A 161 -10.12 4.76 20.65
C PRO A 161 -8.60 4.84 20.46
N SER A 162 -8.09 6.05 20.24
CA SER A 162 -6.65 6.27 20.04
C SER A 162 -5.76 5.73 21.16
N SER A 163 -6.25 5.69 22.41
CA SER A 163 -5.52 5.18 23.58
C SER A 163 -5.42 3.65 23.65
N ALA A 164 -6.17 2.91 22.83
CA ALA A 164 -6.05 1.46 22.70
C ALA A 164 -4.99 1.05 21.65
N HIS A 165 -4.46 2.03 20.89
CA HIS A 165 -3.47 1.78 19.87
C HIS A 165 -2.05 1.92 20.44
N GLN A 166 -1.18 1.00 20.05
CA GLN A 166 0.24 1.01 20.37
C GLN A 166 1.05 0.95 19.06
N THR A 167 2.27 1.49 19.09
CA THR A 167 3.25 1.24 18.03
C THR A 167 3.91 -0.10 18.35
N LEU A 168 3.74 -1.08 17.47
CA LEU A 168 4.33 -2.41 17.56
C LEU A 168 5.56 -2.47 16.67
N VAL A 169 6.66 -2.98 17.22
CA VAL A 169 7.93 -3.21 16.52
C VAL A 169 8.20 -4.71 16.59
N GLU A 170 8.33 -5.34 15.43
CA GLU A 170 8.37 -6.79 15.25
C GLU A 170 9.56 -7.20 14.38
N THR A 171 10.11 -8.38 14.63
CA THR A 171 11.03 -9.05 13.70
C THR A 171 10.26 -9.74 12.59
N LYS A 172 10.96 -10.12 11.50
CA LYS A 172 10.40 -10.92 10.41
C LYS A 172 9.72 -12.20 10.92
N ALA A 173 10.42 -12.97 11.76
CA ALA A 173 9.94 -14.25 12.28
C ALA A 173 8.66 -14.12 13.13
N GLU A 174 8.54 -13.07 13.95
CA GLU A 174 7.33 -12.83 14.75
C GLU A 174 6.14 -12.41 13.88
N ARG A 175 6.39 -11.61 12.85
CA ARG A 175 5.36 -11.17 11.92
C ARG A 175 4.82 -12.34 11.10
N GLU A 176 5.70 -13.25 10.67
CA GLU A 176 5.34 -14.52 10.04
C GLU A 176 4.59 -15.44 11.02
N ALA A 177 5.01 -15.52 12.29
CA ALA A 177 4.31 -16.30 13.32
C ALA A 177 2.91 -15.76 13.65
N GLN A 178 2.65 -14.46 13.46
CA GLN A 178 1.31 -13.87 13.51
C GLN A 178 0.50 -14.03 12.21
N GLY A 179 1.06 -14.66 11.17
CA GLY A 179 0.41 -14.81 9.86
C GLY A 179 0.28 -13.50 9.08
N ARG A 180 1.05 -12.45 9.43
CA ARG A 180 0.97 -11.14 8.77
C ARG A 180 1.88 -11.08 7.53
N PRO A 181 1.46 -10.40 6.44
CA PRO A 181 2.33 -10.14 5.30
C PRO A 181 3.64 -9.45 5.68
N VAL A 182 4.73 -10.03 5.17
CA VAL A 182 6.13 -9.59 5.29
C VAL A 182 6.67 -9.00 3.98
N GLY A 183 6.06 -9.35 2.83
CA GLY A 183 6.39 -8.79 1.53
C GLY A 183 7.72 -9.29 0.94
N ARG A 184 8.28 -8.54 0.00
CA ARG A 184 9.61 -8.82 -0.55
C ARG A 184 10.68 -8.17 0.34
N ASP A 185 11.79 -8.87 0.52
CA ASP A 185 12.96 -8.33 1.20
C ASP A 185 13.61 -7.23 0.32
N VAL A 186 13.88 -6.07 0.91
CA VAL A 186 14.38 -4.88 0.21
C VAL A 186 15.42 -4.15 1.09
N PRO A 187 16.55 -3.67 0.52
CA PRO A 187 17.65 -3.09 1.29
C PRO A 187 17.47 -1.59 1.64
N TYR A 188 16.26 -1.04 1.45
CA TYR A 188 15.99 0.38 1.65
C TYR A 188 15.94 0.76 3.14
N ALA A 189 16.44 1.95 3.47
CA ALA A 189 16.46 2.46 4.83
C ALA A 189 15.04 2.62 5.40
N ALA A 190 14.84 2.17 6.64
CA ALA A 190 13.64 2.42 7.43
C ALA A 190 12.30 2.09 6.71
N MET A 191 12.25 0.98 5.96
CA MET A 191 11.00 0.53 5.30
C MET A 191 9.85 0.26 6.27
N GLY A 192 10.17 -0.16 7.50
CA GLY A 192 9.19 -0.48 8.52
C GLY A 192 8.20 -1.54 8.05
N GLY A 193 6.93 -1.35 8.40
CA GLY A 193 5.83 -2.24 8.06
C GLY A 193 5.35 -2.20 6.59
N LEU A 194 5.98 -1.42 5.69
CA LEU A 194 5.55 -1.36 4.29
C LEU A 194 5.98 -2.60 3.51
N THR A 195 5.02 -3.43 3.11
CA THR A 195 5.27 -4.73 2.45
C THR A 195 4.76 -4.78 1.01
N GLY A 196 3.86 -3.88 0.62
CA GLY A 196 3.38 -3.70 -0.75
C GLY A 196 2.56 -2.41 -0.92
N PHE A 197 1.86 -2.29 -2.05
CA PHE A 197 1.00 -1.13 -2.31
C PHE A 197 -0.22 -1.07 -1.36
N SER A 198 -0.77 -2.23 -0.97
CA SER A 198 -1.87 -2.29 0.00
C SER A 198 -1.49 -1.60 1.32
N SER A 199 -0.24 -1.74 1.76
CA SER A 199 0.27 -1.21 3.04
C SER A 199 0.16 0.31 3.20
N LEU A 200 -0.04 1.06 2.11
CA LEU A 200 -0.23 2.50 2.15
C LEU A 200 -1.62 2.90 2.66
N ALA A 201 -2.63 2.06 2.42
CA ALA A 201 -3.99 2.26 2.91
C ALA A 201 -4.08 2.01 4.43
N ASP A 202 -5.06 2.62 5.08
CA ASP A 202 -5.31 2.40 6.51
C ASP A 202 -5.90 1.00 6.75
N GLY A 203 -5.55 0.38 7.87
CA GLY A 203 -5.83 -1.05 8.14
C GLY A 203 -7.28 -1.47 7.95
N TYR A 204 -8.23 -0.61 8.33
CA TYR A 204 -9.67 -0.88 8.19
C TYR A 204 -10.17 -0.95 6.73
N LEU A 205 -9.36 -0.50 5.76
CA LEU A 205 -9.62 -0.59 4.32
C LEU A 205 -8.82 -1.71 3.64
N ARG A 206 -7.85 -2.33 4.33
CA ARG A 206 -6.97 -3.35 3.77
C ARG A 206 -7.62 -4.73 3.89
N LEU A 207 -7.64 -5.47 2.78
CA LEU A 207 -8.20 -6.81 2.67
C LEU A 207 -7.16 -7.92 2.92
N ASP A 208 -5.90 -7.56 3.18
CA ASP A 208 -4.84 -8.48 3.58
C ASP A 208 -4.94 -8.84 5.09
N ASP A 209 -4.21 -9.87 5.53
CA ASP A 209 -4.26 -10.40 6.91
C ASP A 209 -3.69 -9.44 7.97
N SER A 210 -3.04 -8.35 7.56
CA SER A 210 -2.68 -7.25 8.46
C SER A 210 -3.80 -6.20 8.59
N GLY A 211 -4.82 -6.23 7.73
CA GLY A 211 -5.92 -5.29 7.68
C GLY A 211 -7.21 -5.83 8.30
N ALA A 212 -8.36 -5.31 7.84
CA ALA A 212 -9.69 -5.84 8.15
C ALA A 212 -9.94 -7.25 7.55
N GLY A 213 -9.08 -7.69 6.63
CA GLY A 213 -9.23 -8.95 5.92
C GLY A 213 -10.31 -8.92 4.84
N VAL A 214 -10.44 -10.02 4.08
CA VAL A 214 -11.53 -10.17 3.12
C VAL A 214 -12.84 -10.41 3.90
N PRO A 215 -13.92 -9.64 3.65
CA PRO A 215 -15.21 -9.90 4.28
C PRO A 215 -15.68 -11.32 3.93
N SER A 216 -16.27 -12.02 4.90
CA SER A 216 -16.65 -13.43 4.72
C SER A 216 -17.55 -13.63 3.50
N LEU A 217 -17.40 -14.77 2.82
CA LEU A 217 -18.19 -15.10 1.63
C LEU A 217 -19.70 -15.05 1.89
N SER A 218 -20.15 -15.23 3.13
CA SER A 218 -21.56 -15.03 3.52
C SER A 218 -22.04 -13.59 3.34
N VAL A 219 -21.21 -12.58 3.62
CA VAL A 219 -21.53 -11.16 3.44
C VAL A 219 -21.55 -10.80 1.96
N LEU A 220 -20.59 -11.31 1.18
CA LEU A 220 -20.54 -11.11 -0.29
C LEU A 220 -21.70 -11.81 -1.00
N SER A 221 -22.04 -13.04 -0.62
CA SER A 221 -23.16 -13.79 -1.20
C SER A 221 -24.54 -13.24 -0.79
N SER A 222 -24.61 -12.49 0.33
CA SER A 222 -25.82 -11.73 0.69
C SER A 222 -26.05 -10.50 -0.20
N GLN A 223 -25.04 -10.05 -0.93
CA GLN A 223 -25.17 -8.99 -1.94
C GLN A 223 -25.45 -9.59 -3.32
N GLN A 224 -26.61 -10.26 -3.45
CA GLN A 224 -27.14 -10.57 -4.78
C GLN A 224 -27.43 -9.26 -5.55
N PRO A 225 -27.34 -9.26 -6.90
CA PRO A 225 -27.72 -8.12 -7.72
C PRO A 225 -29.25 -7.98 -7.80
N GLY A 226 -29.86 -7.56 -6.69
CA GLY A 226 -31.28 -7.24 -6.58
C GLY A 226 -31.56 -5.79 -6.94
N ALA A 227 -32.23 -5.58 -8.08
CA ALA A 227 -32.94 -4.36 -8.46
C ALA A 227 -32.20 -3.02 -8.27
N PHE A 228 -31.42 -2.62 -9.28
CA PHE A 228 -31.26 -1.20 -9.59
C PHE A 228 -32.58 -0.71 -10.21
N GLN A 229 -33.16 0.38 -9.66
CA GLN A 229 -34.54 0.87 -9.90
C GLN A 229 -35.64 -0.11 -9.40
N GLU A 230 -36.65 0.28 -8.62
CA GLU A 230 -37.25 1.60 -8.30
C GLU A 230 -37.41 1.79 -6.76
N HIS A 231 -38.32 2.65 -6.29
CA HIS A 231 -38.81 2.78 -4.89
C HIS A 231 -38.06 3.68 -3.87
N VAL A 232 -37.51 4.83 -4.31
CA VAL A 232 -37.15 5.92 -3.37
C VAL A 232 -37.96 7.22 -3.59
N PHE A 233 -38.62 7.39 -4.75
CA PHE A 233 -39.28 8.66 -5.10
C PHE A 233 -40.81 8.70 -4.99
N GLU A 234 -41.46 7.70 -4.37
CA GLU A 234 -42.94 7.70 -4.27
C GLU A 234 -43.44 7.23 -2.89
N LYS A 235 -43.23 8.08 -1.87
CA LYS A 235 -43.99 7.99 -0.61
C LYS A 235 -44.14 9.33 0.13
N ALA A 236 -44.42 10.39 -0.63
CA ALA A 236 -44.98 11.61 -0.07
C ALA A 236 -46.51 11.53 -0.11
N LEU A 237 -47.12 11.08 1.01
CA LEU A 237 -48.48 11.37 1.52
C LEU A 237 -48.83 10.31 2.59
N GLY A 238 -49.16 10.75 3.81
CA GLY A 238 -49.64 9.90 4.91
C GLY A 238 -51.13 9.55 4.80
N PRO A 239 -51.80 9.01 5.86
CA PRO A 239 -51.57 9.35 7.27
C PRO A 239 -51.51 8.17 8.28
N ALA A 240 -51.41 8.55 9.55
CA ALA A 240 -51.16 7.78 10.76
C ALA A 240 -52.20 6.73 11.21
N ALA A 241 -51.75 5.81 12.08
CA ALA A 241 -52.49 5.35 13.27
C ALA A 241 -51.53 4.72 14.33
N ALA A 242 -51.96 4.66 15.60
CA ALA A 242 -51.26 4.06 16.75
C ALA A 242 -51.17 2.51 16.64
N SER A 243 -50.44 1.72 17.44
CA SER A 243 -50.29 1.73 18.92
C SER A 243 -49.23 0.71 19.41
N GLY A 244 -48.77 0.82 20.69
CA GLY A 244 -48.06 -0.27 21.42
C GLY A 244 -49.04 -1.20 22.17
N PRO A 245 -48.64 -2.00 23.20
CA PRO A 245 -47.35 -2.04 23.93
C PRO A 245 -46.83 -3.47 24.36
N ALA A 246 -45.81 -3.50 25.26
CA ALA A 246 -45.49 -4.55 26.27
C ALA A 246 -44.96 -5.94 25.82
N ALA A 247 -44.24 -6.77 26.61
CA ALA A 247 -43.34 -6.65 27.78
C ALA A 247 -42.89 -8.08 28.22
N ALA A 248 -41.71 -8.18 28.87
CA ALA A 248 -41.12 -9.35 29.57
C ALA A 248 -40.72 -10.58 28.69
N SER A 249 -39.97 -11.61 29.11
CA SER A 249 -39.44 -12.05 30.44
C SER A 249 -38.04 -12.73 30.34
N GLY A 250 -37.35 -12.93 31.47
CA GLY A 250 -36.33 -14.00 31.70
C GLY A 250 -36.78 -14.92 32.86
N PRO A 251 -35.91 -15.71 33.57
CA PRO A 251 -34.45 -15.88 33.46
C PRO A 251 -33.94 -17.36 33.69
N ALA A 252 -32.68 -17.50 34.15
CA ALA A 252 -32.01 -18.65 34.81
C ALA A 252 -31.37 -19.76 33.93
N ALA A 253 -30.34 -20.54 34.35
CA ALA A 253 -29.12 -20.39 35.18
C ALA A 253 -28.59 -21.81 35.59
N ALA A 254 -27.32 -21.91 36.03
CA ALA A 254 -26.61 -23.09 36.59
C ALA A 254 -26.24 -24.23 35.60
N SER A 255 -25.20 -25.07 35.80
CA SER A 255 -23.93 -25.03 36.57
C SER A 255 -23.01 -26.21 36.13
N GLY A 256 -21.69 -26.16 36.40
CA GLY A 256 -20.77 -27.33 36.28
C GLY A 256 -20.91 -28.36 37.42
N PRO A 257 -19.99 -29.34 37.64
CA PRO A 257 -18.51 -29.20 37.53
C PRO A 257 -17.66 -30.47 37.15
N ALA A 258 -16.32 -30.29 37.05
CA ALA A 258 -15.18 -31.18 37.45
C ALA A 258 -15.06 -32.67 36.98
N ALA A 259 -13.92 -33.40 37.07
CA ALA A 259 -12.46 -33.17 36.96
C ALA A 259 -11.72 -34.55 37.15
N ALA A 260 -10.50 -34.78 36.59
CA ALA A 260 -9.37 -35.58 37.16
C ALA A 260 -8.37 -36.21 36.13
N SER A 261 -7.08 -35.90 36.33
CA SER A 261 -5.85 -36.75 36.40
C SER A 261 -5.56 -37.98 35.51
N GLY A 262 -4.31 -38.09 34.99
CA GLY A 262 -3.69 -39.28 34.33
C GLY A 262 -2.97 -40.23 35.34
N PRO A 263 -1.80 -40.88 35.06
CA PRO A 263 -0.97 -41.01 33.82
C PRO A 263 -0.52 -42.47 33.48
N ALA A 264 0.35 -42.70 32.47
CA ALA A 264 1.45 -43.73 32.42
C ALA A 264 2.10 -43.86 31.01
N ALA A 265 3.29 -44.48 30.92
CA ALA A 265 4.17 -44.50 29.74
C ALA A 265 4.38 -45.91 29.11
N ALA A 266 4.85 -45.96 27.84
CA ALA A 266 5.61 -47.08 27.27
C ALA A 266 6.41 -46.65 26.02
N SER A 267 7.50 -47.38 25.73
CA SER A 267 8.56 -47.01 24.76
C SER A 267 8.44 -47.74 23.41
N GLY A 268 9.09 -47.23 22.36
CA GLY A 268 9.30 -47.96 21.10
C GLY A 268 10.15 -47.21 20.07
N SER A 269 11.34 -47.73 19.74
CA SER A 269 12.30 -47.09 18.82
C SER A 269 12.33 -47.79 17.45
N ALA A 270 12.45 -47.01 16.37
CA ALA A 270 12.95 -47.49 15.08
C ALA A 270 13.67 -46.36 14.34
N ALA A 271 14.80 -46.66 13.69
CA ALA A 271 15.65 -45.67 13.03
C ALA A 271 15.49 -45.68 11.50
N ALA A 272 15.68 -44.53 10.84
CA ALA A 272 16.58 -44.36 9.69
C ALA A 272 16.56 -42.94 9.09
N SER A 273 17.69 -42.57 8.47
CA SER A 273 17.81 -41.58 7.38
C SER A 273 17.62 -40.08 7.69
N ARG A 274 18.76 -39.44 7.96
CA ARG A 274 19.01 -37.99 7.96
C ARG A 274 19.19 -37.46 6.53
N PRO A 275 18.40 -36.48 6.03
CA PRO A 275 18.74 -35.72 4.83
C PRO A 275 19.62 -34.50 5.18
N THR A 276 20.52 -34.13 4.26
CA THR A 276 21.42 -32.97 4.36
C THR A 276 20.78 -31.72 3.74
N GLU A 277 21.07 -30.53 4.29
CA GLU A 277 20.39 -29.26 3.99
C GLU A 277 20.79 -28.56 2.67
N GLU A 278 21.23 -29.29 1.65
CA GLU A 278 21.67 -28.70 0.36
C GLU A 278 20.64 -28.85 -0.78
N SER A 279 19.53 -29.57 -0.53
CA SER A 279 18.51 -29.88 -1.56
C SER A 279 17.34 -28.88 -1.66
N SER A 280 17.10 -28.04 -0.64
CA SER A 280 15.97 -27.10 -0.64
C SER A 280 16.24 -25.88 -1.54
N VAL A 281 17.43 -25.28 -1.44
CA VAL A 281 17.86 -24.12 -2.22
C VAL A 281 17.96 -24.41 -3.73
N THR A 282 18.35 -25.62 -4.11
CA THR A 282 18.38 -26.08 -5.51
C THR A 282 16.98 -26.40 -6.07
N SER A 283 16.00 -26.66 -5.20
CA SER A 283 14.60 -26.83 -5.61
C SER A 283 13.92 -25.48 -5.87
N VAL A 284 14.08 -24.51 -4.95
CA VAL A 284 13.46 -23.17 -5.06
C VAL A 284 14.07 -22.33 -6.17
N THR A 285 15.38 -22.44 -6.43
CA THR A 285 16.00 -21.72 -7.56
C THR A 285 15.50 -22.23 -8.91
N ARG A 286 15.28 -23.55 -9.07
CA ARG A 286 14.71 -24.12 -10.31
C ARG A 286 13.28 -23.69 -10.54
N THR A 287 12.42 -23.68 -9.51
CA THR A 287 11.03 -23.22 -9.68
C THR A 287 10.92 -21.72 -9.99
N LEU A 288 11.83 -20.88 -9.48
CA LEU A 288 11.92 -19.48 -9.88
C LEU A 288 12.43 -19.30 -11.33
N SER A 289 13.40 -20.11 -11.76
CA SER A 289 13.84 -20.13 -13.16
C SER A 289 12.70 -20.55 -14.11
N ASP A 290 11.98 -21.63 -13.79
CA ASP A 290 10.88 -22.17 -14.62
C ASP A 290 9.65 -21.26 -14.68
N LEU A 291 9.48 -20.35 -13.70
CA LEU A 291 8.46 -19.30 -13.77
C LEU A 291 8.92 -18.12 -14.62
N SER A 292 10.19 -17.70 -14.49
CA SER A 292 10.77 -16.63 -15.31
C SER A 292 10.76 -16.99 -16.79
N THR A 293 11.11 -18.23 -17.15
CA THR A 293 11.07 -18.71 -18.54
C THR A 293 9.64 -18.77 -19.08
N ARG A 294 8.67 -19.20 -18.27
CA ARG A 294 7.24 -19.18 -18.66
C ARG A 294 6.70 -17.77 -18.89
N GLU A 295 7.05 -16.80 -18.04
CA GLU A 295 6.64 -15.40 -18.23
C GLU A 295 7.30 -14.79 -19.49
N GLU A 296 8.55 -15.13 -19.78
CA GLU A 296 9.24 -14.74 -21.02
C GLU A 296 8.63 -15.41 -22.28
N GLU A 297 8.25 -16.69 -22.21
CA GLU A 297 7.57 -17.41 -23.28
C GLU A 297 6.17 -16.84 -23.57
N ASP A 298 5.39 -16.52 -22.54
CA ASP A 298 4.09 -15.87 -22.67
C ASP A 298 4.22 -14.46 -23.29
N MET A 299 5.21 -13.65 -22.87
CA MET A 299 5.49 -12.36 -23.52
C MET A 299 5.88 -12.54 -25.00
N ALA A 300 6.75 -13.50 -25.32
CA ALA A 300 7.16 -13.79 -26.69
C ALA A 300 5.99 -14.30 -27.56
N TYR A 301 5.02 -15.01 -26.98
CA TYR A 301 3.77 -15.40 -27.63
C TYR A 301 2.93 -14.18 -28.01
N PHE A 302 2.68 -13.27 -27.07
CA PHE A 302 1.89 -12.05 -27.34
C PHE A 302 2.59 -11.14 -28.36
N GLU A 303 3.91 -10.97 -28.28
CA GLU A 303 4.65 -10.16 -29.26
C GLU A 303 4.59 -10.79 -30.66
N ARG A 304 4.80 -12.11 -30.79
CA ARG A 304 4.68 -12.82 -32.07
C ARG A 304 3.28 -12.64 -32.66
N ARG A 305 2.23 -12.78 -31.84
CA ARG A 305 0.83 -12.59 -32.24
C ARG A 305 0.53 -11.16 -32.71
N TYR A 306 1.13 -10.17 -32.06
CA TYR A 306 1.04 -8.76 -32.45
C TYR A 306 1.76 -8.49 -33.78
N GLN A 307 2.99 -8.99 -33.93
CA GLN A 307 3.75 -8.89 -35.18
C GLN A 307 3.07 -9.62 -36.35
N GLU A 308 2.44 -10.78 -36.12
CA GLU A 308 1.61 -11.48 -37.10
C GLU A 308 0.43 -10.60 -37.56
N ARG A 309 -0.30 -9.98 -36.63
CA ARG A 309 -1.41 -9.07 -36.96
C ARG A 309 -0.92 -7.88 -37.80
N MET A 310 0.18 -7.24 -37.39
CA MET A 310 0.79 -6.14 -38.14
C MET A 310 1.27 -6.57 -39.54
N LYS A 311 1.78 -7.80 -39.70
CA LYS A 311 2.14 -8.37 -41.01
C LYS A 311 0.89 -8.65 -41.85
N ALA A 312 -0.16 -9.22 -41.27
CA ALA A 312 -1.43 -9.51 -41.93
C ALA A 312 -2.13 -8.22 -42.40
N ASP A 313 -2.21 -7.19 -41.55
CA ASP A 313 -2.77 -5.88 -41.91
C ASP A 313 -1.97 -5.20 -43.03
N LYS A 314 -0.63 -5.30 -42.99
CA LYS A 314 0.25 -4.80 -44.06
C LYS A 314 0.10 -5.60 -45.37
N MET A 315 -0.16 -6.90 -45.31
CA MET A 315 -0.47 -7.72 -46.49
C MET A 315 -1.86 -7.41 -47.04
N ALA A 316 -2.88 -7.27 -46.19
CA ALA A 316 -4.24 -6.88 -46.57
C ALA A 316 -4.28 -5.48 -47.19
N PHE A 317 -3.50 -4.52 -46.66
CA PHE A 317 -3.32 -3.20 -47.27
C PHE A 317 -2.67 -3.29 -48.65
N LYS A 318 -1.62 -4.11 -48.81
CA LYS A 318 -0.99 -4.36 -50.12
C LYS A 318 -1.94 -5.04 -51.12
N GLN A 319 -2.74 -6.02 -50.70
CA GLN A 319 -3.74 -6.69 -51.54
C GLN A 319 -4.87 -5.75 -51.97
N LYS A 320 -5.33 -4.87 -51.07
CA LYS A 320 -6.30 -3.81 -51.42
C LYS A 320 -5.70 -2.82 -52.43
N ALA A 321 -4.42 -2.45 -52.28
CA ALA A 321 -3.71 -1.57 -53.21
C ALA A 321 -3.41 -2.20 -54.58
N SER A 322 -3.21 -3.52 -54.66
CA SER A 322 -3.05 -4.22 -55.95
C SER A 322 -4.40 -4.46 -56.64
N SER A 323 -5.44 -4.81 -55.90
CA SER A 323 -6.81 -4.95 -56.42
C SER A 323 -7.33 -3.66 -57.05
N SER A 324 -7.00 -2.48 -56.49
CA SER A 324 -7.39 -1.18 -57.04
C SER A 324 -6.68 -0.78 -58.34
N ARG A 325 -5.68 -1.55 -58.83
CA ARG A 325 -4.95 -1.27 -60.08
C ARG A 325 -5.38 -2.12 -61.28
N GLY A 326 -6.34 -3.04 -61.09
CA GLY A 326 -6.77 -4.01 -62.11
C GLY A 326 -8.24 -3.88 -62.53
N ARG A 327 -8.66 -2.73 -63.08
CA ARG A 327 -9.98 -2.61 -63.75
C ARG A 327 -9.88 -1.77 -65.03
N PRO A 328 -9.94 -2.37 -66.23
CA PRO A 328 -9.92 -1.62 -67.49
C PRO A 328 -11.22 -0.82 -67.68
N SER A 329 -11.08 0.35 -68.30
CA SER A 329 -12.15 1.32 -68.54
C SER A 329 -13.06 0.90 -69.69
N THR A 330 -14.34 0.64 -69.41
CA THR A 330 -15.42 0.77 -70.40
C THR A 330 -16.35 1.92 -69.99
N LYS A 331 -16.56 2.86 -70.93
CA LYS A 331 -17.34 4.09 -70.71
C LYS A 331 -18.84 3.80 -70.73
N PRO A 332 -19.65 4.35 -69.80
CA PRO A 332 -21.08 4.52 -70.01
C PRO A 332 -21.37 5.91 -70.61
N THR A 333 -22.15 5.93 -71.69
CA THR A 333 -22.73 7.15 -72.27
C THR A 333 -23.89 7.66 -71.39
N THR A 334 -24.13 8.97 -71.44
CA THR A 334 -25.19 9.74 -70.77
C THR A 334 -26.60 9.14 -70.81
N PHE A 335 -27.42 9.39 -69.77
CA PHE A 335 -28.62 10.27 -69.84
C PHE A 335 -29.20 10.61 -68.44
N LEU A 336 -30.13 11.57 -68.37
CA LEU A 336 -30.66 12.29 -67.19
C LEU A 336 -31.54 11.41 -66.25
N SER A 337 -31.80 11.70 -64.95
CA SER A 337 -32.45 12.94 -64.46
C SER A 337 -32.58 13.07 -62.91
N SER A 338 -32.40 14.30 -62.41
CA SER A 338 -33.14 14.98 -61.32
C SER A 338 -33.40 14.32 -59.93
N LYS A 339 -32.67 14.76 -58.88
CA LYS A 339 -33.11 15.85 -57.94
C LYS A 339 -32.05 16.21 -56.86
N LYS A 340 -32.10 17.49 -56.45
CA LYS A 340 -31.30 18.23 -55.44
C LYS A 340 -31.88 18.01 -54.00
N PRO A 341 -31.33 18.56 -52.87
CA PRO A 341 -30.33 19.64 -52.76
C PRO A 341 -29.22 19.52 -51.66
N THR A 342 -28.18 20.36 -51.79
CA THR A 342 -27.43 21.17 -50.76
C THR A 342 -27.34 20.74 -49.27
N LYS A 343 -26.27 21.04 -48.50
CA LYS A 343 -25.19 22.06 -48.62
C LYS A 343 -24.02 21.70 -47.66
N GLN A 344 -22.79 21.72 -48.16
CA GLN A 344 -21.66 22.36 -47.44
C GLN A 344 -21.42 23.73 -48.13
N PRO A 345 -20.62 24.65 -47.57
CA PRO A 345 -19.17 24.54 -47.72
C PRO A 345 -18.35 24.95 -46.49
N THR A 346 -17.10 24.49 -46.51
CA THR A 346 -15.99 24.88 -45.62
C THR A 346 -15.32 26.19 -46.09
N LYS A 347 -14.36 26.68 -45.28
CA LYS A 347 -13.28 27.65 -45.62
C LYS A 347 -13.68 29.14 -45.66
N SER A 348 -12.81 30.12 -45.37
CA SER A 348 -11.52 30.12 -44.62
C SER A 348 -10.95 31.55 -44.55
N PHE A 349 -10.01 31.77 -43.61
CA PHE A 349 -8.89 32.75 -43.67
C PHE A 349 -9.11 34.25 -43.42
N THR A 350 -8.11 34.82 -42.71
CA THR A 350 -7.64 36.24 -42.66
C THR A 350 -8.57 37.31 -42.05
N LYS A 351 -8.09 38.41 -41.44
CA LYS A 351 -6.76 38.83 -40.87
C LYS A 351 -6.96 40.24 -40.27
N LEU A 352 -6.26 40.61 -39.18
CA LEU A 352 -6.09 42.01 -38.69
C LEU A 352 -7.40 42.71 -38.21
N GLU A 353 -7.43 43.78 -37.39
CA GLU A 353 -6.40 44.46 -36.56
C GLU A 353 -7.07 45.28 -35.42
N LYS A 354 -6.30 45.60 -34.37
CA LYS A 354 -6.33 46.83 -33.53
C LYS A 354 -7.65 47.46 -32.99
N ARG A 355 -7.58 47.71 -31.68
CA ARG A 355 -7.77 48.99 -30.94
C ARG A 355 -9.06 49.25 -30.11
N THR A 356 -8.77 49.45 -28.81
CA THR A 356 -9.21 50.52 -27.88
C THR A 356 -10.61 50.55 -27.26
N ASN A 357 -10.56 50.75 -25.93
CA ASN A 357 -11.49 51.45 -25.02
C ASN A 357 -12.95 50.95 -24.96
N SER A 358 -13.50 50.65 -23.78
CA SER A 358 -13.30 51.35 -22.49
C SER A 358 -13.28 50.41 -21.29
#